data_AF-A0A0C3ELR0-F1
#
_entry.id   AF-A0A0C3ELR0-F1
#
_cell.length_a   1.000
_cell.length_b   1.000
_cell.length_c   1.000
_cell.angle_alpha   90.00
_cell.angle_beta   90.00
_cell.angle_gamma   90.00
#
_symmetry.space_group_name_H-M   'P 1'
#
loop_
_entity.id
_entity.type
_entity.pdbx_description
1 polymer ?
#
loop_
_entity_poly.entity_id
_entity_poly.type
_entity_poly.pdbx_seq_one_letter_code
_entity_poly.pdbx_strand_id
1 'polypeptide(L)'
;MPQQVESARVRMLDCITKNDVGRKLRVAGRMLTYDPESALVLLHDARSALLVDVTLCIDADALLSVSDAPGHRWALERKGYVWVIGHLDRVEDQLPIPMLPAYLAPPDIDPSLVLRAVIVTPAKDLHTAELRAALAAMAEVPPTPYPVSDGGQRGG
;
A
#
# COMPACT_ATOMS: atom_id res chain seq x y z
N MET A 1 -3.04 25.17 13.94
CA MET A 1 -4.06 24.49 13.12
C MET A 1 -4.02 23.02 13.50
N PRO A 2 -5.14 22.37 13.87
CA PRO A 2 -5.11 20.93 14.13
C PRO A 2 -4.81 20.21 12.81
N GLN A 3 -3.69 19.49 12.76
CA GLN A 3 -3.41 18.56 11.65
C GLN A 3 -4.43 17.43 11.76
N GLN A 4 -5.49 17.47 10.95
CA GLN A 4 -6.31 16.28 10.73
C GLN A 4 -5.41 15.24 10.08
N VAL A 5 -4.99 14.25 10.87
CA VAL A 5 -4.20 13.12 10.37
C VAL A 5 -5.12 12.28 9.50
N GLU A 6 -5.00 12.42 8.19
CA GLU A 6 -5.74 11.58 7.25
C GLU A 6 -5.31 10.12 7.46
N SER A 7 -6.25 9.29 7.90
CA SER A 7 -6.00 7.87 8.18
C SER A 7 -5.90 7.10 6.87
N ALA A 8 -4.87 6.26 6.74
CA ALA A 8 -4.67 5.45 5.55
C ALA A 8 -5.73 4.34 5.48
N ARG A 9 -6.52 4.32 4.40
CA ARG A 9 -7.53 3.28 4.21
C ARG A 9 -6.88 1.97 3.81
N VAL A 10 -7.14 0.90 4.55
CA VAL A 10 -6.62 -0.43 4.21
C VAL A 10 -7.37 -0.99 2.99
N ARG A 11 -6.64 -1.45 1.97
CA ARG A 11 -7.20 -2.01 0.74
C ARG A 11 -6.41 -3.23 0.27
N MET A 12 -7.14 -4.21 -0.28
CA MET A 12 -6.55 -5.27 -1.11
C MET A 12 -6.23 -4.72 -2.50
N LEU A 13 -5.23 -5.29 -3.19
CA LEU A 13 -4.80 -4.80 -4.50
C LEU A 13 -5.87 -4.93 -5.58
N ASP A 14 -6.67 -5.99 -5.53
CA ASP A 14 -7.81 -6.23 -6.44
C ASP A 14 -9.00 -5.27 -6.21
N CYS A 15 -9.02 -4.55 -5.09
CA CYS A 15 -10.06 -3.59 -4.74
C CYS A 15 -9.68 -2.14 -5.04
N ILE A 16 -8.47 -1.89 -5.56
CA ILE A 16 -8.00 -0.54 -5.87
C ILE A 16 -8.61 -0.10 -7.19
N THR A 17 -9.22 1.08 -7.17
CA THR A 17 -9.89 1.64 -8.35
C THR A 17 -9.49 3.10 -8.56
N LYS A 18 -9.89 3.66 -9.70
CA LYS A 18 -9.70 5.09 -10.01
C LYS A 18 -10.39 6.03 -9.01
N ASN A 19 -11.37 5.54 -8.23
CA ASN A 19 -12.03 6.31 -7.18
C ASN A 19 -11.20 6.46 -5.91
N ASP A 20 -10.13 5.68 -5.78
CA ASP A 20 -9.19 5.75 -4.67
C ASP A 20 -8.04 6.75 -4.96
N VAL A 21 -7.99 7.34 -6.17
CA VAL A 21 -7.00 8.36 -6.55
C VAL A 21 -7.12 9.60 -5.65
N GLY A 22 -5.97 10.14 -5.25
CA GLY A 22 -5.83 11.23 -4.28
C GLY A 22 -5.95 10.78 -2.82
N ARG A 23 -6.28 9.52 -2.53
CA ARG A 23 -6.45 9.03 -1.16
C ARG A 23 -5.18 8.38 -0.62
N LYS A 24 -5.00 8.49 0.69
CA LYS A 24 -3.99 7.73 1.43
C LYS A 24 -4.44 6.29 1.62
N LEU A 25 -3.68 5.34 1.09
CA LEU A 25 -3.96 3.91 1.17
C LEU A 25 -2.89 3.19 1.98
N ARG A 26 -3.32 2.09 2.62
CA ARG A 26 -2.45 1.07 3.20
C ARG A 26 -2.74 -0.24 2.49
N VAL A 27 -1.79 -0.72 1.71
CA VAL A 27 -1.93 -1.93 0.91
C VAL A 27 -0.90 -2.96 1.33
N ALA A 28 -1.23 -4.22 1.11
CA ALA A 28 -0.32 -5.33 1.35
C ALA A 28 -0.18 -6.13 0.07
N GLY A 29 1.02 -6.66 -0.17
CA GLY A 29 1.24 -7.55 -1.29
C GLY A 29 2.64 -8.11 -1.30
N ARG A 30 2.88 -8.97 -2.27
CA ARG A 30 4.16 -9.63 -2.49
C ARG A 30 4.97 -8.86 -3.51
N MET A 31 6.19 -8.47 -3.16
CA MET A 31 7.09 -7.79 -4.09
C MET A 31 7.58 -8.75 -5.17
N LEU A 32 7.21 -8.51 -6.43
CA LEU A 32 7.66 -9.31 -7.56
C LEU A 32 9.05 -8.88 -8.03
N THR A 33 9.22 -7.58 -8.20
CA THR A 33 10.45 -6.98 -8.73
C THR A 33 10.56 -5.54 -8.23
N TYR A 34 11.80 -5.06 -8.17
CA TYR A 34 12.18 -3.71 -7.80
C TYR A 34 13.18 -3.24 -8.86
N ASP A 35 12.88 -2.10 -9.48
CA ASP A 35 13.77 -1.41 -10.39
C ASP A 35 14.47 -0.26 -9.65
N PRO A 36 15.79 -0.34 -9.39
CA PRO A 36 16.52 0.70 -8.71
C PRO A 36 16.72 1.97 -9.55
N GLU A 37 16.64 1.90 -10.89
CA GLU A 37 16.81 3.09 -11.73
C GLU A 37 15.59 4.00 -11.67
N SER A 38 14.38 3.41 -11.72
CA SER A 38 13.13 4.15 -11.65
C SER A 38 12.56 4.26 -10.22
N ALA A 39 13.20 3.62 -9.24
CA ALA A 39 12.69 3.44 -7.88
C ALA A 39 11.24 2.91 -7.85
N LEU A 40 10.91 1.98 -8.75
CA LEU A 40 9.57 1.38 -8.84
C LEU A 40 9.57 -0.05 -8.32
N VAL A 41 8.58 -0.35 -7.49
CA VAL A 41 8.29 -1.69 -7.01
C VAL A 41 7.01 -2.19 -7.67
N LEU A 42 7.04 -3.41 -8.19
CA LEU A 42 5.84 -4.09 -8.62
C LEU A 42 5.33 -5.00 -7.51
N LEU A 43 4.22 -4.59 -6.89
CA LEU A 43 3.55 -5.31 -5.83
C LEU A 43 2.43 -6.16 -6.43
N HIS A 44 2.32 -7.44 -6.05
CA HIS A 44 1.24 -8.31 -6.52
C HIS A 44 0.52 -9.04 -5.39
N ASP A 45 -0.77 -9.32 -5.62
CA ASP A 45 -1.57 -10.25 -4.84
C ASP A 45 -2.49 -11.01 -5.80
N ALA A 46 -2.34 -12.34 -5.82
CA ALA A 46 -3.04 -13.26 -6.73
C ALA A 46 -2.91 -12.87 -8.22
N ARG A 47 -3.89 -12.16 -8.78
CA ARG A 47 -3.93 -11.74 -10.19
C ARG A 47 -3.71 -10.25 -10.40
N SER A 48 -3.78 -9.46 -9.34
CA SER A 48 -3.72 -8.01 -9.41
C SER A 48 -2.36 -7.52 -8.99
N ALA A 49 -1.88 -6.48 -9.67
CA ALA A 49 -0.61 -5.85 -9.34
C ALA A 49 -0.71 -4.33 -9.41
N LEU A 50 0.14 -3.68 -8.62
CA LEU A 50 0.18 -2.24 -8.44
C LEU A 50 1.63 -1.77 -8.54
N LEU A 51 1.84 -0.70 -9.32
CA LEU A 51 3.09 0.02 -9.33
C LEU A 51 3.19 0.89 -8.08
N VAL A 52 4.31 0.78 -7.39
CA VAL A 52 4.60 1.53 -6.17
C VAL A 52 5.87 2.33 -6.40
N ASP A 53 5.77 3.66 -6.34
CA ASP A 53 6.91 4.56 -6.34
C ASP A 53 7.46 4.63 -4.91
N VAL A 54 8.68 4.14 -4.73
CA VAL A 54 9.38 4.06 -3.43
C VAL A 54 10.50 5.07 -3.30
N THR A 55 10.55 6.09 -4.17
CA THR A 55 11.60 7.13 -4.17
C THR A 55 11.75 7.79 -2.79
N LEU A 56 10.65 7.95 -2.04
CA LEU A 56 10.67 8.55 -0.69
C LEU A 56 11.06 7.57 0.43
N CYS A 57 11.03 6.26 0.15
CA CYS A 57 11.29 5.21 1.13
C CYS A 57 12.71 4.64 1.03
N ILE A 58 13.46 5.04 0.00
CA ILE A 58 14.78 4.53 -0.27
C ILE A 58 15.78 5.67 -0.12
N ASP A 59 16.68 5.51 0.85
CA ASP A 59 17.91 6.27 0.90
C ASP A 59 18.98 5.54 0.08
N ALA A 60 19.37 6.13 -1.06
CA ALA A 60 20.34 5.55 -1.99
C ALA A 60 21.71 5.32 -1.32
N ASP A 61 22.10 6.19 -0.39
CA ASP A 61 23.35 6.06 0.35
C ASP A 61 23.28 4.92 1.39
N ALA A 62 22.09 4.69 1.96
CA ALA A 62 21.85 3.61 2.92
C ALA A 62 21.79 2.22 2.26
N LEU A 63 21.39 2.11 1.00
CA LEU A 63 21.40 0.83 0.27
C LEU A 63 22.82 0.35 -0.10
N LEU A 64 23.73 1.28 -0.32
CA LEU A 64 25.14 0.99 -0.66
C LEU A 64 26.02 0.81 0.57
N SER A 65 25.60 1.35 1.72
CA SER A 65 26.27 1.15 2.99
C SER A 65 25.94 -0.22 3.57
N VAL A 66 26.96 -1.03 3.84
CA VAL A 66 26.87 -2.36 4.49
C VAL A 66 26.44 -2.25 5.97
N SER A 67 25.99 -1.07 6.41
CA SER A 67 25.41 -0.87 7.72
C SER A 67 24.01 -1.51 7.74
N ASP A 68 23.76 -2.37 8.73
CA ASP A 68 22.48 -3.01 9.04
C ASP A 68 21.38 -1.98 9.37
N ALA A 69 21.08 -1.04 8.48
CA ALA A 69 19.94 -0.14 8.62
C ALA A 69 18.66 -0.98 8.46
N PRO A 70 17.92 -1.25 9.55
CA PRO A 70 16.88 -2.27 9.58
C PRO A 70 15.68 -1.94 8.68
N GLY A 71 15.58 -0.70 8.19
CA GLY A 71 14.45 -0.18 7.41
C GLY A 71 14.42 -0.55 5.93
N HIS A 72 15.55 -0.93 5.30
CA HIS A 72 15.64 -1.07 3.83
C HIS A 72 15.82 -2.52 3.35
N ARG A 73 15.89 -3.49 4.27
CA ARG A 73 16.08 -4.92 3.91
C ARG A 73 14.98 -5.47 3.03
N TRP A 74 13.78 -4.87 3.06
CA TRP A 74 12.68 -5.26 2.18
C TRP A 74 13.04 -5.11 0.70
N ALA A 75 13.87 -4.15 0.31
CA ALA A 75 14.27 -3.93 -1.08
C ALA A 75 15.20 -5.04 -1.61
N LEU A 76 15.93 -5.71 -0.71
CA LEU A 76 16.81 -6.83 -1.03
C LEU A 76 16.08 -8.18 -1.02
N GLU A 77 15.00 -8.31 -0.25
CA GLU A 77 14.22 -9.53 -0.09
C GLU A 77 13.23 -9.74 -1.26
N ARG A 78 13.69 -10.39 -2.33
CA ARG A 78 12.80 -10.78 -3.44
C ARG A 78 11.66 -11.66 -2.96
N LYS A 79 10.45 -11.42 -3.47
CA LYS A 79 9.25 -12.21 -3.17
C LYS A 79 8.77 -12.15 -1.71
N GLY A 80 9.30 -11.22 -0.90
CA GLY A 80 8.77 -10.93 0.43
C GLY A 80 7.42 -10.23 0.38
N TYR A 81 6.61 -10.42 1.42
CA TYR A 81 5.41 -9.62 1.63
C TYR A 81 5.78 -8.31 2.30
N VAL A 82 5.15 -7.22 1.86
CA VAL A 82 5.35 -5.88 2.41
C VAL A 82 4.01 -5.19 2.61
N TRP A 83 3.96 -4.35 3.64
CA TRP A 83 2.97 -3.31 3.81
C TRP A 83 3.48 -2.03 3.18
N VAL A 84 2.66 -1.37 2.40
CA VAL A 84 2.95 -0.07 1.80
C VAL A 84 1.88 0.91 2.23
N ILE A 85 2.29 2.06 2.73
CA ILE A 85 1.43 3.20 3.00
C ILE A 85 1.84 4.33 2.08
N GLY A 86 0.89 4.88 1.33
CA GLY A 86 1.17 5.90 0.34
C GLY A 86 -0.08 6.61 -0.16
N HIS A 87 0.11 7.57 -1.08
CA HIS A 87 -0.99 8.21 -1.79
C HIS A 87 -1.13 7.61 -3.18
N LEU A 88 -2.36 7.23 -3.54
CA LEU A 88 -2.61 6.70 -4.88
C LEU A 88 -2.76 7.86 -5.85
N ASP A 89 -1.88 7.91 -6.84
CA ASP A 89 -1.90 8.90 -7.89
C ASP A 89 -2.31 8.27 -9.22
N ARG A 90 -2.84 9.11 -10.09
CA ARG A 90 -3.02 8.78 -11.50
C ARG A 90 -1.95 9.49 -12.31
N VAL A 91 -1.18 8.74 -13.08
CA VAL A 91 -0.16 9.28 -13.97
C VAL A 91 -0.70 9.30 -15.39
N GLU A 92 -0.52 10.43 -16.08
CA GLU A 92 -0.94 10.58 -17.48
C GLU A 92 0.03 9.83 -18.41
N ASP A 93 1.32 9.94 -18.13
CA ASP A 93 2.38 9.20 -18.81
C ASP A 93 2.56 7.82 -18.15
N GLN A 94 2.38 6.75 -18.93
CA GLN A 94 2.55 5.39 -18.41
C GLN A 94 3.99 5.20 -17.92
N LEU A 95 4.14 4.83 -16.64
CA LEU A 95 5.45 4.53 -16.08
C LEU A 95 6.01 3.21 -16.64
N PRO A 96 7.35 3.07 -16.75
CA PRO A 96 7.96 1.82 -17.16
C PRO A 96 7.60 0.72 -16.16
N ILE A 97 6.99 -0.36 -16.65
CA ILE A 97 6.72 -1.52 -15.81
C ILE A 97 8.05 -2.26 -15.63
N PRO A 98 8.50 -2.48 -14.38
CA PRO A 98 9.73 -3.22 -14.12
C PRO A 98 9.71 -4.61 -14.77
N MET A 99 10.84 -5.05 -15.31
CA MET A 99 10.91 -6.33 -16.00
C MET A 99 10.49 -7.50 -15.10
N LEU A 100 9.49 -8.25 -15.58
CA LEU A 100 9.05 -9.48 -14.95
C LEU A 100 9.97 -10.65 -15.34
N PRO A 101 10.29 -11.56 -14.41
CA PRO A 101 10.94 -12.81 -14.75
C PRO A 101 10.13 -13.62 -15.78
N ALA A 102 10.79 -14.15 -16.81
CA ALA A 102 10.15 -14.82 -17.96
C ALA A 102 9.26 -16.04 -17.60
N TYR A 103 9.40 -16.59 -16.39
CA TYR A 103 8.63 -17.73 -15.90
C TYR A 103 7.33 -17.34 -15.19
N LEU A 104 7.04 -16.04 -15.02
CA LEU A 104 5.81 -15.56 -14.40
C LEU A 104 4.81 -15.11 -15.46
N ALA A 105 3.55 -15.50 -15.31
CA ALA A 105 2.47 -14.91 -16.07
C ALA A 105 2.35 -13.41 -15.70
N PRO A 106 2.17 -12.52 -16.69
CA PRO A 106 2.00 -11.10 -16.41
C PRO A 106 0.74 -10.89 -15.55
N PRO A 107 0.86 -10.24 -14.38
CA PRO A 107 -0.31 -9.89 -13.58
C PRO A 107 -1.10 -8.77 -14.27
N ASP A 108 -2.36 -8.59 -13.85
CA ASP A 108 -3.18 -7.46 -14.29
C ASP A 108 -2.70 -6.19 -13.59
N ILE A 109 -2.13 -5.27 -14.38
CA ILE A 109 -1.54 -4.00 -13.92
C ILE A 109 -2.22 -2.86 -14.69
N ASP A 110 -2.76 -1.89 -13.97
CA ASP A 110 -3.13 -0.59 -14.55
C ASP A 110 -1.92 0.35 -14.45
N PRO A 111 -1.17 0.61 -15.54
CA PRO A 111 0.03 1.45 -15.48
C PRO A 111 -0.28 2.93 -15.22
N SER A 112 -1.56 3.33 -15.27
CA SER A 112 -1.98 4.69 -14.95
C SER A 112 -2.15 4.91 -13.45
N LEU A 113 -2.16 3.87 -12.63
CA LEU A 113 -2.31 3.95 -11.18
C LEU A 113 -0.99 3.63 -10.48
N VAL A 114 -0.49 4.60 -9.72
CA VAL A 114 0.80 4.48 -9.03
C VAL A 114 0.62 4.89 -7.57
N LEU A 115 1.05 4.04 -6.66
CA LEU A 115 1.05 4.36 -5.24
C LEU A 115 2.40 5.00 -4.87
N ARG A 116 2.38 6.29 -4.54
CA ARG A 116 3.56 6.98 -3.99
C ARG A 116 3.74 6.59 -2.54
N ALA A 117 4.65 5.66 -2.28
CA ALA A 117 4.93 5.16 -0.95
C ALA A 117 5.58 6.24 -0.09
N VAL A 118 5.09 6.34 1.14
CA VAL A 118 5.70 7.11 2.21
C VAL A 118 6.36 6.17 3.22
N ILE A 119 5.79 4.97 3.39
CA ILE A 119 6.30 3.95 4.30
C ILE A 119 6.19 2.58 3.62
N VAL A 120 7.28 1.81 3.65
CA VAL A 120 7.30 0.39 3.30
C VAL A 120 7.83 -0.40 4.50
N THR A 121 7.11 -1.45 4.90
CA THR A 121 7.56 -2.33 5.99
C THR A 121 7.43 -3.81 5.61
N PRO A 122 8.40 -4.66 6.00
CA PRO A 122 8.25 -6.10 5.85
C PRO A 122 7.00 -6.62 6.55
N ALA A 123 6.31 -7.57 5.91
CA ALA A 123 5.10 -8.20 6.40
C ALA A 123 5.28 -9.73 6.42
N LYS A 124 6.32 -10.21 7.13
CA LYS A 124 6.78 -11.61 7.09
C LYS A 124 5.70 -12.62 7.50
N ASP A 125 4.78 -12.20 8.36
CA ASP A 125 3.70 -13.05 8.91
C ASP A 125 2.32 -12.70 8.33
N LEU A 126 2.29 -12.06 7.15
CA LEU A 126 1.03 -11.66 6.53
C LEU A 126 0.31 -12.86 5.89
N HIS A 127 -0.86 -13.20 6.44
CA HIS A 127 -1.82 -14.10 5.82
C HIS A 127 -2.85 -13.29 5.02
N THR A 128 -2.69 -13.23 3.70
CA THR A 128 -3.58 -12.44 2.82
C THR A 128 -5.05 -12.91 2.88
N ALA A 129 -5.29 -14.19 3.15
CA ALA A 129 -6.63 -14.74 3.35
C ALA A 129 -7.32 -14.16 4.61
N GLU A 130 -6.59 -14.07 5.73
CA GLU A 130 -7.09 -13.49 6.98
C GLU A 130 -7.33 -11.99 6.83
N LEU A 131 -6.40 -11.28 6.17
CA LEU A 131 -6.57 -9.85 5.87
C LEU A 131 -7.83 -9.60 5.04
N ARG A 132 -8.05 -10.41 4.00
CA ARG A 132 -9.25 -10.31 3.16
C ARG A 132 -10.52 -10.55 3.97
N ALA A 133 -10.54 -11.58 4.82
CA ALA A 133 -11.67 -11.86 5.69
C ALA A 133 -11.94 -10.71 6.67
N ALA A 134 -10.90 -10.14 7.29
CA ALA A 134 -11.01 -8.99 8.18
C ALA A 134 -11.56 -7.75 7.45
N LEU A 135 -11.08 -7.46 6.24
CA LEU A 135 -11.55 -6.34 5.43
C LEU A 135 -13.00 -6.52 4.99
N ALA A 136 -13.41 -7.75 4.64
CA ALA A 136 -14.80 -8.06 4.32
C ALA A 136 -15.71 -7.84 5.54
N ALA A 137 -15.31 -8.35 6.72
CA ALA A 137 -16.05 -8.14 7.96
C ALA A 137 -16.17 -6.65 8.31
N MET A 138 -15.11 -5.86 8.11
CA MET A 138 -15.15 -4.41 8.34
C MET A 138 -16.01 -3.65 7.33
N ALA A 139 -16.15 -4.13 6.09
CA ALA A 139 -17.02 -3.53 5.10
C ALA A 139 -18.52 -3.80 5.39
N GLU A 140 -18.84 -4.88 6.10
CA GLU A 140 -20.20 -5.23 6.51
C GLU A 140 -20.67 -4.52 7.78
N VAL A 141 -19.78 -3.91 8.57
CA VAL A 141 -20.17 -3.15 9.76
C VAL A 141 -20.62 -1.74 9.36
N PRO A 142 -21.93 -1.41 9.38
CA PRO A 142 -22.37 -0.04 9.18
C PRO A 142 -21.80 0.86 10.30
N PRO A 143 -21.53 2.15 10.01
CA PRO A 143 -21.12 3.07 11.06
C PRO A 143 -22.21 3.06 12.14
N THR A 144 -21.85 2.62 13.35
CA THR A 144 -22.75 2.69 14.48
C THR A 144 -23.13 4.16 14.67
N PRO A 145 -24.43 4.52 14.56
CA PRO A 145 -24.85 5.83 15.01
C PRO A 145 -24.63 5.82 16.51
N TYR A 146 -23.57 6.51 16.96
CA TYR A 146 -23.39 6.77 18.38
C TYR A 146 -24.71 7.36 18.90
N PRO A 147 -25.30 6.81 19.98
CA PRO A 147 -26.42 7.48 20.62
C PRO A 147 -25.88 8.80 21.17
N VAL A 148 -26.26 9.90 20.51
CA VAL A 148 -26.14 11.23 21.10
C VAL A 148 -26.96 11.18 22.36
N SER A 149 -26.27 11.06 23.50
CA SER A 149 -26.91 11.15 24.81
C SER A 149 -27.35 12.60 24.95
N ASP A 150 -28.60 12.86 24.58
CA ASP A 150 -29.24 14.15 24.75
C ASP A 150 -29.26 14.44 26.26
N GLY A 151 -28.34 15.31 26.69
CA GLY A 151 -28.16 15.72 28.07
C GLY A 151 -29.36 16.54 28.52
N GLY A 152 -30.44 15.83 28.88
CA GLY A 152 -31.67 16.40 29.40
C GLY A 152 -31.42 17.27 30.63
N GLN A 153 -31.77 18.55 30.45
CA GLN A 153 -32.01 19.58 31.46
C GLN A 153 -32.39 19.03 32.85
N ARG A 154 -31.60 19.39 33.87
CA ARG A 154 -32.10 19.50 35.25
C ARG A 154 -32.55 20.94 35.47
N GLY A 155 -33.85 21.16 35.42
CA GLY A 155 -34.53 22.27 36.10
C GLY A 155 -35.18 21.75 37.38
N GLY A 156 -35.06 22.50 38.47
CA GLY A 156 -35.63 22.18 39.78
C GLY A 156 -34.74 22.69 40.90
#